data_AF-A0A9J7EIL6-F1
#
_entry.id   AF-A0A9J7EIL6-F1
#
_cell.length_a   1.000
_cell.length_b   1.000
_cell.length_c   1.000
_cell.angle_alpha   90.00
_cell.angle_beta   90.00
_cell.angle_gamma   90.00
#
_symmetry.space_group_name_H-M   'P 1'
#
loop_
_entity.id
_entity.type
_entity.pdbx_description
1 polymer ?
#
loop_
_entity_poly.entity_id
_entity_poly.type
_entity_poly.pdbx_seq_one_letter_code
_entity_poly.pdbx_strand_id
1 'polypeptide(L)'
;MEWNNESVLEFIELMQGEPDIWDPKRNGHKNRNNLHDAWNRIRHEFSVPCTVDELKRKRNTLLTQYRDCLKKINDSIKSECSAEDIYKPSWFAFEALDNFLSDIYKYRVTISTEVMERTKESPQSRETIGHGSIETSSPRPDSPESCSYSLSGADAFPPPKRQRRAPEFVNANACELYGQLLAEKLKALGTDDRLVLMNEIDNLVFKYTMNARQLQRELDMKTQ
;
A
#
# COMPACT_ATOMS: atom_id res chain seq x y z
N MET A 1 -9.32 -18.59 19.39
CA MET A 1 -8.31 -18.71 20.46
C MET A 1 -8.45 -17.57 21.48
N GLU A 2 -8.23 -17.84 22.77
CA GLU A 2 -8.11 -16.81 23.82
C GLU A 2 -6.67 -16.27 23.88
N TRP A 3 -6.51 -14.95 23.95
CA TRP A 3 -5.20 -14.29 23.95
C TRP A 3 -4.95 -13.62 25.30
N ASN A 4 -4.00 -14.18 26.06
CA ASN A 4 -3.55 -13.61 27.32
C ASN A 4 -2.33 -12.71 27.10
N ASN A 5 -2.02 -11.81 28.04
CA ASN A 5 -0.90 -10.89 27.91
C ASN A 5 0.43 -11.62 27.63
N GLU A 6 0.67 -12.75 28.30
CA GLU A 6 1.87 -13.60 28.08
C GLU A 6 1.92 -14.14 26.64
N SER A 7 0.83 -14.75 26.15
CA SER A 7 0.76 -15.24 24.77
C SER A 7 0.88 -14.13 23.72
N VAL A 8 0.48 -12.91 24.07
CA VAL A 8 0.64 -11.74 23.19
C VAL A 8 2.11 -11.30 23.16
N LEU A 9 2.79 -11.26 24.30
CA LEU A 9 4.20 -10.92 24.37
C LEU A 9 5.06 -11.96 23.66
N GLU A 10 4.82 -13.25 23.90
CA GLU A 10 5.46 -14.35 23.18
C GLU A 10 5.28 -14.23 21.67
N PHE A 11 4.05 -13.95 21.21
CA PHE A 11 3.77 -13.72 19.80
C PHE A 11 4.55 -12.52 19.23
N ILE A 12 4.71 -11.44 20.01
CA ILE A 12 5.47 -10.26 19.59
C ILE A 12 6.97 -10.59 19.46
N GLU A 13 7.52 -11.36 20.38
CA GLU A 13 8.92 -11.83 20.33
C GLU A 13 9.19 -12.71 19.10
N LEU A 14 8.31 -13.68 18.83
CA LEU A 14 8.40 -14.52 17.64
C LEU A 14 8.25 -13.70 16.35
N MET A 15 7.35 -12.71 16.35
CA MET A 15 7.20 -11.80 15.22
C MET A 15 8.47 -10.97 15.02
N GLN A 16 9.10 -10.47 16.08
CA GLN A 16 10.35 -9.71 16.01
C GLN A 16 11.46 -10.53 15.34
N GLY A 17 11.55 -11.84 15.65
CA GLY A 17 12.51 -12.77 15.04
C GLY A 17 12.34 -13.01 13.53
N GLU A 18 11.16 -12.69 12.97
CA GLU A 18 10.80 -12.95 11.58
C GLU A 18 10.65 -11.65 10.77
N PRO A 19 11.75 -11.04 10.31
CA PRO A 19 11.72 -9.75 9.62
C PRO A 19 11.03 -9.81 8.25
N ASP A 20 10.87 -10.99 7.66
CA ASP A 20 10.09 -11.17 6.43
C ASP A 20 8.60 -10.79 6.61
N ILE A 21 8.10 -10.83 7.86
CA ILE A 21 6.71 -10.49 8.19
C ILE A 21 6.53 -8.98 8.36
N TRP A 22 7.46 -8.32 9.05
CA TRP A 22 7.27 -6.94 9.52
C TRP A 22 8.16 -5.90 8.87
N ASP A 23 9.30 -6.25 8.26
CA ASP A 23 10.23 -5.29 7.64
C ASP A 23 10.00 -5.17 6.12
N PRO A 24 9.45 -4.05 5.63
CA PRO A 24 9.25 -3.83 4.20
C PRO A 24 10.54 -3.65 3.40
N LYS A 25 11.67 -3.36 4.08
CA LYS A 25 12.97 -3.12 3.44
C LYS A 25 13.68 -4.42 3.05
N ARG A 26 13.30 -5.57 3.64
CA ARG A 26 13.89 -6.86 3.28
C ARG A 26 13.33 -7.38 1.95
N ASN A 27 14.22 -7.86 1.09
CA ASN A 27 13.84 -8.53 -0.17
C ASN A 27 12.94 -9.76 0.06
N GLY A 28 13.04 -10.42 1.22
CA GLY A 28 12.20 -11.56 1.60
C GLY A 28 10.73 -11.21 1.83
N HIS A 29 10.40 -9.94 2.16
CA HIS A 29 9.03 -9.48 2.34
C HIS A 29 8.18 -9.55 1.05
N LYS A 30 8.83 -9.47 -0.12
CA LYS A 30 8.16 -9.59 -1.43
C LYS A 30 7.93 -11.06 -1.84
N ASN A 31 8.63 -12.01 -1.23
CA ASN A 31 8.54 -13.42 -1.58
C ASN A 31 7.38 -14.09 -0.83
N ARG A 32 6.34 -14.49 -1.58
CA ARG A 32 5.14 -15.12 -0.99
C ARG A 32 5.46 -16.42 -0.24
N ASN A 33 6.43 -17.19 -0.73
CA ASN A 33 6.85 -18.45 -0.10
C ASN A 33 7.55 -18.20 1.24
N ASN A 34 8.53 -17.29 1.27
CA ASN A 34 9.23 -16.92 2.50
C ASN A 34 8.26 -16.37 3.56
N LEU A 35 7.28 -15.56 3.14
CA LEU A 35 6.24 -15.08 4.05
C LEU A 35 5.40 -16.22 4.61
N HIS A 36 4.99 -17.17 3.76
CA HIS A 36 4.23 -18.36 4.20
C HIS A 36 5.05 -19.21 5.18
N ASP A 37 6.32 -19.45 4.88
CA ASP A 37 7.23 -20.22 5.72
C ASP A 37 7.48 -19.52 7.05
N ALA A 38 7.67 -18.20 7.07
CA ALA A 38 7.82 -17.41 8.30
C ALA A 38 6.57 -17.51 9.18
N TRP A 39 5.37 -17.42 8.61
CA TRP A 39 4.14 -17.62 9.36
C TRP A 39 3.99 -19.04 9.91
N ASN A 40 4.43 -20.05 9.15
CA ASN A 40 4.43 -21.42 9.62
C ASN A 40 5.46 -21.63 10.75
N ARG A 41 6.65 -21.02 10.67
CA ARG A 41 7.64 -21.05 11.75
C ARG A 41 7.08 -20.49 13.04
N ILE A 42 6.48 -19.29 13.00
CA ILE A 42 5.81 -18.71 14.17
C ILE A 42 4.73 -19.65 14.70
N ARG A 43 3.89 -20.22 13.82
CA ARG A 43 2.84 -21.15 14.24
C ARG A 43 3.39 -22.39 14.95
N HIS A 44 4.55 -22.90 14.52
CA HIS A 44 5.18 -24.08 15.10
C HIS A 44 5.90 -23.78 16.42
N GLU A 45 6.48 -22.58 16.55
CA GLU A 45 7.24 -22.17 17.73
C GLU A 45 6.35 -21.60 18.83
N PHE A 46 5.17 -21.11 18.48
CA PHE A 46 4.22 -20.54 19.42
C PHE A 46 3.60 -21.61 20.34
N SER A 47 3.63 -21.34 21.64
CA SER A 47 3.21 -22.29 22.68
C SER A 47 1.73 -22.68 22.61
N VAL A 48 0.89 -21.86 21.98
CA VAL A 48 -0.55 -22.11 21.88
C VAL A 48 -0.93 -22.60 20.47
N PRO A 49 -1.66 -23.72 20.35
CA PRO A 49 -2.13 -24.19 19.05
C PRO A 49 -3.07 -23.18 18.41
N CYS A 50 -2.66 -22.67 17.25
CA CYS A 50 -3.41 -21.68 16.49
C CYS A 50 -3.27 -21.88 14.98
N THR A 51 -4.10 -21.17 14.24
CA THR A 51 -4.02 -21.10 12.77
C THR A 51 -3.20 -19.89 12.31
N VAL A 52 -2.59 -19.99 11.13
CA VAL A 52 -1.88 -18.86 10.51
C VAL A 52 -2.79 -17.63 10.35
N ASP A 53 -4.08 -17.84 10.09
CA ASP A 53 -5.03 -16.74 9.93
C ASP A 53 -5.36 -16.05 11.25
N GLU A 54 -5.39 -16.77 12.37
CA GLU A 54 -5.52 -16.17 13.70
C GLU A 54 -4.29 -15.32 14.04
N LEU A 55 -3.08 -15.80 13.73
CA LEU A 55 -1.83 -15.04 13.93
C LEU A 55 -1.84 -13.74 13.10
N LYS A 56 -2.26 -13.81 11.83
CA LYS A 56 -2.40 -12.63 10.96
C LYS A 56 -3.43 -11.65 11.50
N ARG A 57 -4.61 -12.13 11.93
CA ARG A 57 -5.65 -11.28 12.53
C ARG A 57 -5.12 -10.60 13.79
N LYS A 58 -4.45 -11.35 14.67
CA LYS A 58 -3.89 -10.81 15.91
C LYS A 58 -2.83 -9.76 15.64
N ARG A 59 -1.91 -10.03 14.70
CA ARG A 59 -0.94 -9.04 14.23
C ARG A 59 -1.62 -7.75 13.79
N ASN A 60 -2.67 -7.85 12.95
CA ASN A 60 -3.36 -6.66 12.48
C ASN A 60 -3.98 -5.87 13.62
N THR A 61 -4.62 -6.52 14.59
CA THR A 61 -5.16 -5.86 15.79
C THR A 61 -4.07 -5.16 16.60
N LEU A 62 -2.93 -5.81 16.83
CA LEU A 62 -1.79 -5.22 17.56
C LEU A 62 -1.22 -4.01 16.83
N LEU A 63 -1.04 -4.10 15.51
CA LEU A 63 -0.52 -3.00 14.71
C LEU A 63 -1.47 -1.81 14.65
N THR A 64 -2.79 -2.04 14.63
CA THR A 64 -3.78 -0.95 14.73
C THR A 64 -3.66 -0.22 16.06
N GLN A 65 -3.65 -0.95 17.18
CA GLN A 65 -3.50 -0.35 18.51
C GLN A 65 -2.17 0.40 18.66
N TYR A 66 -1.07 -0.17 18.13
CA TYR A 66 0.24 0.49 18.13
C TYR A 66 0.22 1.81 17.35
N ARG A 67 -0.36 1.82 16.14
CA ARG A 67 -0.50 3.06 15.33
C ARG A 67 -1.35 4.10 16.03
N ASP A 68 -2.42 3.70 16.72
CA ASP A 68 -3.25 4.62 17.49
C ASP A 68 -2.49 5.22 18.69
N CYS A 69 -1.65 4.43 19.35
CA CYS A 69 -0.75 4.93 20.39
C CYS A 69 0.26 5.94 19.81
N LEU A 70 0.86 5.63 18.67
CA LEU A 70 1.76 6.56 17.97
C LEU A 70 1.06 7.86 17.57
N LYS A 71 -0.19 7.81 17.09
CA LYS A 71 -0.96 9.02 16.78
C LYS A 71 -1.13 9.89 18.02
N LYS A 72 -1.56 9.32 19.15
CA LYS A 72 -1.72 10.07 20.42
C LYS A 72 -0.41 10.70 20.89
N ILE A 73 0.71 9.99 20.78
CA ILE A 73 2.04 10.54 21.07
C ILE A 73 2.32 11.75 20.18
N ASN A 74 2.14 11.62 18.86
CA ASN A 74 2.43 12.70 17.92
C ASN A 74 1.49 13.90 18.10
N ASP A 75 0.21 13.66 18.38
CA ASP A 75 -0.75 14.73 18.65
C ASP A 75 -0.35 15.51 19.92
N SER A 76 0.15 14.83 20.96
CA SER A 76 0.67 15.50 22.17
C SER A 76 1.91 16.35 21.88
N ILE A 77 2.78 15.91 20.98
CA ILE A 77 3.98 16.66 20.55
C ILE A 77 3.60 17.86 19.67
N LYS A 78 2.67 17.67 18.71
CA LYS A 78 2.28 18.69 17.73
C LYS A 78 1.47 19.82 18.35
N SER A 79 0.68 19.54 19.40
CA SER A 79 -0.21 20.52 20.02
C SER A 79 0.50 21.60 20.85
N GLU A 80 1.84 21.69 20.80
CA GLU A 80 2.65 22.68 21.52
C GLU A 80 2.26 22.76 23.02
N CYS A 81 1.82 21.62 23.56
CA CYS A 81 1.66 21.45 24.99
C CYS A 81 3.08 21.47 25.58
N SER A 82 3.28 22.19 26.68
CA SER A 82 4.60 22.30 27.32
C SER A 82 5.26 20.92 27.42
N ALA A 83 6.57 20.85 27.15
CA ALA A 83 7.38 19.65 27.00
C ALA A 83 7.29 18.61 28.15
N GLU A 84 6.55 18.93 29.20
CA GLU A 84 6.36 18.16 30.43
C GLU A 84 5.25 17.09 30.36
N ASP A 85 4.33 17.14 29.36
CA ASP A 85 3.18 16.21 29.30
C ASP A 85 3.07 15.45 27.96
N ILE A 86 4.18 14.82 27.54
CA ILE A 86 4.19 13.91 26.40
C ILE A 86 3.43 12.63 26.79
N TYR A 87 2.38 12.30 26.03
CA TYR A 87 1.56 11.12 26.27
C TYR A 87 2.41 9.85 26.26
N LYS A 88 2.46 9.13 27.39
CA LYS A 88 3.09 7.80 27.49
C LYS A 88 2.00 6.73 27.38
N PRO A 89 2.00 5.89 26.33
CA PRO A 89 1.02 4.80 26.22
C PRO A 89 1.20 3.81 27.38
N SER A 90 0.13 3.56 28.14
CA SER A 90 0.12 2.56 29.24
C SER A 90 -0.11 1.12 28.76
N TRP A 91 -0.08 0.90 27.45
CA TRP A 91 -0.42 -0.39 26.86
C TRP A 91 0.77 -1.36 26.98
N PHE A 92 0.55 -2.49 27.66
CA PHE A 92 1.61 -3.45 28.02
C PHE A 92 2.46 -3.95 26.85
N ALA A 93 1.91 -4.01 25.64
CA ALA A 93 2.59 -4.50 24.44
C ALA A 93 3.25 -3.38 23.62
N PHE A 94 3.10 -2.12 24.03
CA PHE A 94 3.60 -0.97 23.28
C PHE A 94 5.12 -1.00 23.17
N GLU A 95 5.83 -1.11 24.29
CA GLU A 95 7.30 -1.10 24.32
C GLU A 95 7.89 -2.28 23.51
N ALA A 96 7.28 -3.47 23.64
CA ALA A 96 7.68 -4.66 22.90
C ALA A 96 7.58 -4.47 21.38
N LEU A 97 6.51 -3.81 20.90
CA LEU A 97 6.34 -3.49 19.49
C LEU A 97 7.25 -2.34 19.03
N ASP A 98 7.43 -1.31 19.86
CA ASP A 98 8.21 -0.12 19.52
C ASP A 98 9.69 -0.45 19.29
N ASN A 99 10.23 -1.42 20.02
CA ASN A 99 11.62 -1.88 19.94
C ASN A 99 12.10 -2.21 18.50
N PHE A 100 11.21 -2.71 17.64
CA PHE A 100 11.56 -3.07 16.26
C PHE A 100 10.70 -2.38 15.19
N LEU A 101 9.55 -1.81 15.56
CA LEU A 101 8.66 -1.12 14.62
C LEU A 101 8.87 0.40 14.59
N SER A 102 9.48 1.00 15.62
CA SER A 102 9.67 2.45 15.73
C SER A 102 10.28 3.05 14.45
N ASP A 103 11.37 2.47 13.93
CA ASP A 103 12.04 2.96 12.72
C ASP A 103 11.16 2.94 11.46
N ILE A 104 10.25 1.96 11.36
CA ILE A 104 9.37 1.80 10.21
C ILE A 104 8.22 2.81 10.27
N TYR A 105 7.67 3.04 11.46
CA TYR A 105 6.51 3.89 11.64
C TYR A 105 6.85 5.36 11.85
N LYS A 106 8.02 5.68 12.43
CA LYS A 106 8.54 7.06 12.53
C LYS A 106 8.69 7.72 11.16
N TYR A 107 9.09 6.94 10.14
CA TYR A 107 9.16 7.41 8.74
C TYR A 107 7.78 7.58 8.08
N ARG A 108 6.75 6.84 8.52
CA ARG A 108 5.38 6.98 7.97
C ARG A 108 4.63 8.15 8.58
N VAL A 109 4.86 8.43 9.86
CA VAL A 109 4.23 9.55 10.57
C VAL A 109 4.65 10.90 9.97
N THR A 110 5.90 11.06 9.53
CA THR A 110 6.34 12.30 8.88
C THR A 110 5.72 12.55 7.51
N ILE A 111 5.06 11.54 6.91
CA ILE A 111 4.46 11.60 5.57
C ILE A 111 2.91 11.65 5.63
N SER A 112 2.28 11.16 6.70
CA SER A 112 0.82 11.04 6.78
C SER A 112 0.17 12.12 7.66
N THR A 113 0.08 13.34 7.14
CA THR A 113 -1.05 14.23 7.46
C THR A 113 -2.16 13.95 6.46
N GLU A 114 -3.14 13.13 6.85
CA GLU A 114 -4.59 13.40 6.70
C GLU A 114 -5.46 12.12 6.75
N VAL A 115 -6.37 12.15 7.73
CA VAL A 115 -7.73 11.58 7.84
C VAL A 115 -7.97 10.10 7.44
N MET A 116 -8.44 9.32 8.42
CA MET A 116 -9.56 8.42 8.12
C MET A 116 -10.51 8.29 9.32
N GLU A 117 -11.77 8.59 9.04
CA GLU A 117 -12.92 8.61 9.93
C GLU A 117 -13.34 7.23 10.43
N ARG A 118 -14.05 7.27 11.55
CA ARG A 118 -14.55 6.15 12.34
C ARG A 118 -15.82 5.55 11.72
N THR A 119 -15.83 4.22 11.72
CA THR A 119 -16.89 3.29 11.33
C THR A 119 -18.24 3.61 11.96
N LYS A 120 -19.32 3.62 11.15
CA LYS A 120 -20.71 3.69 11.65
C LYS A 120 -21.22 2.29 11.98
N GLU A 121 -21.85 2.17 13.15
CA GLU A 121 -22.58 1.01 13.65
C GLU A 121 -23.92 0.82 12.91
N SER A 122 -24.36 -0.44 12.82
CA SER A 122 -25.67 -0.85 12.32
C SER A 122 -26.70 -0.84 13.45
N PRO A 123 -27.97 -0.52 13.13
CA PRO A 123 -29.04 -1.42 13.56
C PRO A 123 -30.07 -1.76 12.47
N GLN A 124 -30.75 -2.87 12.75
CA GLN A 124 -31.61 -3.72 11.93
C GLN A 124 -33.08 -3.24 11.90
N SER A 125 -33.76 -3.29 10.75
CA SER A 125 -35.22 -3.61 10.67
C SER A 125 -35.71 -3.87 9.24
N ARG A 126 -36.69 -4.79 9.15
CA ARG A 126 -37.43 -5.35 7.99
C ARG A 126 -38.24 -4.26 7.25
N GLU A 127 -38.69 -4.39 5.99
CA GLU A 127 -39.68 -5.33 5.45
C GLU A 127 -39.68 -5.44 3.90
N THR A 128 -40.31 -6.53 3.47
CA THR A 128 -40.61 -7.11 2.14
C THR A 128 -41.58 -6.30 1.27
N ILE A 129 -41.37 -6.22 -0.06
CA ILE A 129 -42.42 -6.39 -1.11
C ILE A 129 -41.74 -6.95 -2.38
N GLY A 130 -42.31 -8.01 -2.97
CA GLY A 130 -41.84 -8.65 -4.21
C GLY A 130 -42.60 -8.22 -5.47
N HIS A 131 -42.11 -8.69 -6.63
CA HIS A 131 -42.74 -8.87 -7.98
C HIS A 131 -41.56 -8.92 -8.96
N GLY A 132 -41.37 -9.80 -9.94
CA GLY A 132 -42.02 -10.99 -10.50
C GLY A 132 -41.17 -11.36 -11.74
N SER A 133 -41.10 -12.66 -12.07
CA SER A 133 -40.33 -13.31 -13.15
C SER A 133 -40.55 -12.69 -14.56
N ILE A 134 -39.73 -12.89 -15.61
CA ILE A 134 -39.54 -14.12 -16.43
C ILE A 134 -38.43 -13.87 -17.50
N GLU A 135 -37.46 -14.79 -17.55
CA GLU A 135 -36.85 -15.54 -18.69
C GLU A 135 -36.32 -14.94 -20.02
N THR A 136 -35.12 -15.44 -20.40
CA THR A 136 -34.70 -15.96 -21.74
C THR A 136 -34.46 -14.91 -22.86
N SER A 137 -33.40 -14.88 -23.68
CA SER A 137 -32.49 -15.88 -24.27
C SER A 137 -31.24 -15.19 -24.90
N SER A 138 -30.09 -15.90 -24.92
CA SER A 138 -29.00 -15.75 -25.91
C SER A 138 -29.46 -16.19 -27.33
N PRO A 139 -28.83 -15.86 -28.48
CA PRO A 139 -27.42 -16.21 -28.75
C PRO A 139 -26.62 -15.33 -29.77
N ARG A 140 -25.29 -15.53 -29.79
CA ARG A 140 -24.34 -15.34 -30.93
C ARG A 140 -24.68 -16.33 -32.10
N PRO A 141 -24.13 -16.32 -33.34
CA PRO A 141 -22.76 -15.96 -33.81
C PRO A 141 -22.80 -15.19 -35.17
N ASP A 142 -21.77 -14.84 -35.95
CA ASP A 142 -20.67 -15.59 -36.57
C ASP A 142 -19.62 -14.62 -37.17
N SER A 143 -18.37 -15.07 -37.24
CA SER A 143 -17.33 -14.62 -38.18
C SER A 143 -17.32 -15.62 -39.35
N PRO A 144 -16.92 -15.26 -40.59
CA PRO A 144 -15.54 -15.58 -40.98
C PRO A 144 -14.90 -14.67 -42.07
N GLU A 145 -13.57 -14.79 -42.14
CA GLU A 145 -12.69 -14.70 -43.33
C GLU A 145 -12.48 -13.32 -44.00
N SER A 146 -11.26 -12.78 -44.08
CA SER A 146 -10.02 -13.22 -44.74
C SER A 146 -9.88 -12.69 -46.17
N CYS A 147 -8.62 -12.42 -46.53
CA CYS A 147 -8.10 -12.00 -47.84
C CYS A 147 -8.36 -10.54 -48.24
N SER A 148 -7.45 -9.76 -48.81
CA SER A 148 -6.08 -9.96 -49.27
C SER A 148 -5.72 -8.75 -50.17
N TYR A 149 -4.45 -8.28 -50.21
CA TYR A 149 -3.72 -7.50 -51.26
C TYR A 149 -4.48 -6.37 -52.03
N SER A 150 -3.96 -5.19 -52.39
CA SER A 150 -2.59 -4.72 -52.67
C SER A 150 -2.62 -3.20 -52.90
N LEU A 151 -1.56 -2.53 -52.42
CA LEU A 151 -0.76 -1.42 -52.98
C LEU A 151 -1.34 -0.49 -54.08
N SER A 152 -1.35 0.82 -53.79
CA SER A 152 -0.72 1.93 -54.56
C SER A 152 -1.03 3.25 -53.81
N GLY A 153 -0.23 4.31 -53.68
CA GLY A 153 1.14 4.67 -54.05
C GLY A 153 1.41 6.01 -53.33
N ALA A 154 2.53 6.10 -52.60
CA ALA A 154 3.58 7.10 -52.77
C ALA A 154 3.15 8.59 -52.71
N ASP A 155 3.46 9.25 -51.58
CA ASP A 155 4.28 10.46 -51.60
C ASP A 155 5.03 10.66 -50.28
N ALA A 156 6.28 11.07 -50.41
CA ALA A 156 7.33 10.92 -49.43
C ALA A 156 7.63 12.22 -48.66
N PHE A 157 7.74 12.13 -47.33
CA PHE A 157 8.62 12.98 -46.53
C PHE A 157 9.35 12.11 -45.50
N PRO A 158 10.70 12.11 -45.46
CA PRO A 158 11.44 11.34 -44.46
C PRO A 158 11.38 12.07 -43.10
N PRO A 159 10.99 11.39 -42.00
CA PRO A 159 11.14 11.99 -40.68
C PRO A 159 12.63 12.11 -40.31
N PRO A 160 13.02 13.15 -39.56
CA PRO A 160 14.42 13.43 -39.26
C PRO A 160 15.04 12.32 -38.41
N LYS A 161 16.30 11.97 -38.74
CA LYS A 161 17.14 11.00 -38.04
C LYS A 161 17.27 11.38 -36.57
N ARG A 162 16.45 10.79 -35.69
CA ARG A 162 16.75 10.77 -34.25
C ARG A 162 17.95 9.87 -34.03
N GLN A 163 19.10 10.50 -33.77
CA GLN A 163 20.26 9.84 -33.19
C GLN A 163 19.79 9.00 -32.00
N ARG A 164 20.14 7.71 -32.05
CA ARG A 164 19.98 6.77 -30.95
C ARG A 164 20.65 7.37 -29.71
N ARG A 165 19.86 7.77 -28.71
CA ARG A 165 20.31 7.61 -27.32
C ARG A 165 19.98 6.18 -26.93
N ALA A 166 20.93 5.57 -26.23
CA ALA A 166 20.95 4.17 -25.83
C ALA A 166 19.60 3.72 -25.22
N PRO A 167 19.22 2.45 -25.35
CA PRO A 167 18.07 1.94 -24.65
C PRO A 167 18.33 2.06 -23.14
N GLU A 168 17.60 2.94 -22.46
CA GLU A 168 17.43 2.88 -21.01
C GLU A 168 16.50 1.70 -20.67
N PHE A 169 16.93 0.49 -21.03
CA PHE A 169 16.54 -0.73 -20.34
C PHE A 169 17.11 -0.56 -18.92
N VAL A 170 16.33 -0.47 -17.83
CA VAL A 170 15.51 -1.55 -17.27
C VAL A 170 14.27 -1.04 -16.49
N ASN A 171 13.99 0.27 -16.41
CA ASN A 171 12.92 0.79 -15.52
C ASN A 171 11.61 1.20 -16.20
N ALA A 172 11.59 1.37 -17.53
CA ALA A 172 10.37 1.74 -18.26
C ALA A 172 9.22 0.76 -17.99
N ASN A 173 9.53 -0.55 -17.99
CA ASN A 173 8.55 -1.61 -17.78
C ASN A 173 7.91 -1.57 -16.38
N ALA A 174 8.66 -1.16 -15.35
CA ALA A 174 8.15 -1.10 -13.97
C ALA A 174 7.22 0.10 -13.77
N CYS A 175 7.61 1.27 -14.29
CA CYS A 175 6.80 2.48 -14.24
C CYS A 175 5.54 2.35 -15.10
N GLU A 176 5.64 1.72 -16.27
CA GLU A 176 4.51 1.48 -17.15
C GLU A 176 3.51 0.48 -16.54
N LEU A 177 3.98 -0.64 -16.00
CA LEU A 177 3.14 -1.60 -15.29
C LEU A 177 2.48 -0.98 -14.05
N TYR A 178 3.21 -0.16 -13.30
CA TYR A 178 2.65 0.57 -12.16
C TYR A 178 1.60 1.59 -12.59
N GLY A 179 1.85 2.33 -13.68
CA GLY A 179 0.89 3.28 -14.24
C GLY A 179 -0.41 2.60 -14.67
N GLN A 180 -0.32 1.43 -15.30
CA GLN A 180 -1.49 0.61 -15.64
C GLN A 180 -2.26 0.16 -14.39
N LEU A 181 -1.57 -0.36 -13.37
CA LEU A 181 -2.20 -0.77 -12.11
C LEU A 181 -2.85 0.41 -11.37
N LEU A 182 -2.21 1.57 -11.39
CA LEU A 182 -2.73 2.80 -10.79
C LEU A 182 -3.99 3.26 -11.52
N ALA A 183 -4.01 3.22 -12.84
CA ALA A 183 -5.20 3.54 -13.62
C ALA A 183 -6.37 2.61 -13.30
N GLU A 184 -6.15 1.30 -13.17
CA GLU A 184 -7.19 0.35 -12.76
C GLU A 184 -7.72 0.64 -11.34
N LYS A 185 -6.85 1.00 -10.40
CA LYS A 185 -7.27 1.42 -9.04
C LYS A 185 -8.10 2.70 -9.07
N LEU A 186 -7.71 3.69 -9.87
CA LEU A 186 -8.45 4.95 -10.01
C LEU A 186 -9.83 4.72 -10.64
N LYS A 187 -9.94 3.82 -11.62
CA LYS A 187 -11.23 3.45 -12.23
C LYS A 187 -12.21 2.82 -11.24
N ALA A 188 -11.71 2.14 -10.21
CA ALA A 188 -12.53 1.53 -9.17
C ALA A 188 -13.11 2.55 -8.16
N LEU A 189 -12.66 3.81 -8.18
CA LEU A 189 -13.14 4.87 -7.30
C LEU A 189 -14.32 5.63 -7.92
N GLY A 190 -15.11 6.29 -7.06
CA GLY A 190 -16.11 7.27 -7.48
C GLY A 190 -15.48 8.46 -8.20
N THR A 191 -16.28 9.20 -8.98
CA THR A 191 -15.78 10.31 -9.81
C THR A 191 -15.08 11.38 -8.98
N ASP A 192 -15.67 11.78 -7.85
CA ASP A 192 -15.13 12.84 -6.99
C ASP A 192 -13.85 12.39 -6.28
N ASP A 193 -13.87 11.20 -5.66
CA ASP A 193 -12.70 10.61 -4.99
C ASP A 193 -11.53 10.39 -5.97
N ARG A 194 -11.83 9.98 -7.20
CA ARG A 194 -10.82 9.83 -8.26
C ARG A 194 -10.16 11.15 -8.61
N LEU A 195 -10.93 12.24 -8.73
CA LEU A 195 -10.39 13.57 -9.06
C LEU A 195 -9.52 14.12 -7.93
N VAL A 196 -9.95 13.94 -6.67
CA VAL A 196 -9.17 14.34 -5.50
C VAL A 196 -7.83 13.59 -5.47
N LEU A 197 -7.87 12.27 -5.61
CA LEU A 197 -6.66 11.45 -5.57
C LEU A 197 -5.71 11.73 -6.75
N MET A 198 -6.24 11.99 -7.94
CA MET A 198 -5.41 12.40 -9.09
C MET A 198 -4.67 13.70 -8.81
N ASN A 199 -5.36 14.72 -8.27
CA ASN A 199 -4.74 15.99 -7.92
C ASN A 199 -3.65 15.83 -6.84
N GLU A 200 -3.86 14.98 -5.84
CA GLU A 200 -2.83 14.67 -4.83
C GLU A 200 -1.59 14.02 -5.46
N ILE A 201 -1.80 13.05 -6.37
CA ILE A 201 -0.71 12.40 -7.10
C ILE A 201 0.07 13.43 -7.93
N ASP A 202 -0.62 14.32 -8.64
CA ASP A 202 0.02 15.36 -9.45
C ASP A 202 0.87 16.32 -8.60
N ASN A 203 0.34 16.75 -7.44
CA ASN A 203 1.07 17.59 -6.49
C ASN A 203 2.32 16.88 -5.96
N LEU A 204 2.22 15.58 -5.67
CA LEU A 204 3.35 14.78 -5.23
C LEU A 204 4.43 14.69 -6.33
N VAL A 205 4.04 14.37 -7.56
CA VAL A 205 4.96 14.29 -8.71
C VAL A 205 5.64 15.64 -8.93
N PHE A 206 4.89 16.74 -8.85
CA PHE A 206 5.44 18.09 -8.98
C PHE A 206 6.49 18.39 -7.91
N LYS A 207 6.18 18.12 -6.63
CA LYS A 207 7.10 18.34 -5.50
C LYS A 207 8.42 17.61 -5.70
N TYR A 208 8.39 16.32 -6.04
CA TYR A 208 9.61 15.54 -6.27
C TYR A 208 10.37 16.00 -7.51
N THR A 209 9.67 16.40 -8.57
CA THR A 209 10.30 16.95 -9.79
C THR A 209 11.05 18.25 -9.48
N MET A 210 10.47 19.14 -8.68
CA MET A 210 11.11 20.40 -8.30
C MET A 210 12.32 20.19 -7.39
N ASN A 211 12.19 19.29 -6.40
CA ASN A 211 13.32 18.94 -5.52
C ASN A 211 14.49 18.33 -6.30
N ALA A 212 14.21 17.42 -7.25
CA ALA A 212 15.25 16.82 -8.08
C ALA A 212 16.01 17.88 -8.91
N ARG A 213 15.28 18.85 -9.48
CA ARG A 213 15.89 19.97 -10.22
C ARG A 213 16.75 20.86 -9.34
N GLN A 214 16.31 21.13 -8.11
CA GLN A 214 17.10 21.91 -7.16
C GLN A 214 18.39 21.20 -6.76
N LEU A 215 18.31 19.90 -6.44
CA LEU A 215 19.47 19.09 -6.12
C LEU A 215 20.48 19.06 -7.27
N GLN A 216 19.99 18.94 -8.51
CA GLN A 216 20.85 18.97 -9.69
C GLN A 216 21.61 20.30 -9.80
N ARG A 217 20.93 21.45 -9.61
CA ARG A 217 21.58 22.77 -9.61
C ARG A 217 22.64 22.92 -8.51
N GLU A 218 22.36 22.39 -7.32
CA GLU A 218 23.32 22.43 -6.20
C GLU A 218 24.56 21.58 -6.46
N LEU A 219 24.40 20.43 -7.13
CA LEU A 219 25.53 19.60 -7.57
C LEU A 219 26.34 20.30 -8.67
N ASP A 220 25.67 20.92 -9.63
CA ASP A 220 26.31 21.63 -10.72
C ASP A 220 27.13 22.83 -10.20
N MET A 221 26.64 23.56 -9.17
CA MET A 221 27.38 24.66 -8.54
C MET A 221 28.56 24.24 -7.66
N LYS A 222 28.56 23.01 -7.10
CA LYS A 222 29.68 22.49 -6.28
C LYS A 222 30.83 21.93 -7.12
N THR A 223 30.59 21.71 -8.41
CA THR A 223 31.56 21.10 -9.33
C THR A 223 32.35 22.16 -10.11
N GLN A 224 32.08 23.45 -9.84
CA GLN A 224 32.67 24.61 -10.50
C GLN A 224 33.49 25.42 -9.48
#